data_AF-A0A8S3CFQ2-F1
#
_entry.id   AF-A0A8S3CFQ2-F1
#
_cell.length_a   1.000
_cell.length_b   1.000
_cell.length_c   1.000
_cell.angle_alpha   90.00
_cell.angle_beta   90.00
_cell.angle_gamma   90.00
#
_symmetry.space_group_name_H-M   'P 1'
#
loop_
_entity.id
_entity.type
_entity.pdbx_description
1 polymer ?
#
loop_
_entity_poly.entity_id
_entity_poly.type
_entity_poly.pdbx_seq_one_letter_code
_entity_poly.pdbx_strand_id
1 'polypeptide(L)'
;ICGQFRHADHKFEFTRDEFKKWSQKIVHTYDYRVEFNGVGEAPLNEQHRNIGTCTQIAIFYRKHNHMKTNLTSSEFYQRLSYCNQHELIGFIDYPFGVQQTIELQEQIRYILNMYRLMAEDKARHGDDNHDTYPLTVNCQALINHPRLLQYNLTVEDLKHIIEIIGYKMLHNNQIILAEDPTTCTHEDYHTNDHDHRSTNNKTETVKPNYQHQQTEESWD
;
A
#
# COMPACT_ATOMS: atom_id res chain seq x y z
N ILE A 1 -18.48 3.14 -40.15
CA ILE A 1 -17.38 3.20 -39.15
C ILE A 1 -17.95 2.55 -37.90
N CYS A 2 -17.51 1.34 -37.55
CA CYS A 2 -18.05 0.62 -36.40
C CYS A 2 -17.71 1.42 -35.12
N GLY A 3 -18.68 1.69 -34.26
CA GLY A 3 -18.46 2.40 -33.00
C GLY A 3 -17.55 1.57 -32.11
N GLN A 4 -16.29 2.00 -31.99
CA GLN A 4 -15.27 1.23 -31.28
C GLN A 4 -15.36 1.55 -29.79
N PHE A 5 -15.92 0.62 -29.02
CA PHE A 5 -15.59 0.52 -27.60
C PHE A 5 -14.08 0.32 -27.47
N ARG A 6 -13.50 0.78 -26.37
CA ARG A 6 -12.10 0.55 -25.98
C ARG A 6 -11.81 -0.93 -25.82
N HIS A 7 -12.80 -1.72 -25.41
CA HIS A 7 -12.67 -3.17 -25.22
C HIS A 7 -13.96 -3.91 -25.58
N ALA A 8 -13.85 -5.17 -26.03
CA ALA A 8 -14.97 -5.95 -26.57
C ALA A 8 -15.97 -6.45 -25.50
N ASP A 9 -15.56 -6.51 -24.24
CA ASP A 9 -16.40 -6.91 -23.12
C ASP A 9 -17.31 -5.78 -22.60
N HIS A 10 -17.01 -4.54 -22.96
CA HIS A 10 -17.79 -3.36 -22.58
C HIS A 10 -19.20 -3.45 -23.20
N LYS A 11 -20.22 -3.39 -22.34
CA LYS A 11 -21.62 -3.36 -22.77
C LYS A 11 -22.06 -1.98 -23.24
N PHE A 12 -21.42 -0.92 -22.75
CA PHE A 12 -21.61 0.47 -23.14
C PHE A 12 -20.41 1.31 -22.68
N GLU A 13 -20.23 2.49 -23.27
CA GLU A 13 -19.27 3.50 -22.82
C GLU A 13 -19.95 4.86 -22.77
N PHE A 14 -20.07 5.42 -21.58
CA PHE A 14 -20.73 6.72 -21.43
C PHE A 14 -19.85 7.87 -21.86
N THR A 15 -20.43 8.78 -22.63
CA THR A 15 -19.93 10.15 -22.76
C THR A 15 -20.02 10.89 -21.42
N ARG A 16 -19.32 12.04 -21.32
CA ARG A 16 -19.37 12.88 -20.11
C ARG A 16 -20.78 13.34 -19.75
N ASP A 17 -21.58 13.68 -20.75
CA ASP A 17 -22.94 14.15 -20.52
C ASP A 17 -23.88 13.01 -20.07
N GLU A 18 -23.74 11.81 -20.63
CA GLU A 18 -24.52 10.65 -20.22
C GLU A 18 -24.20 10.24 -18.79
N PHE A 19 -22.90 10.14 -18.46
CA PHE A 19 -22.46 9.80 -17.11
C PHE A 19 -22.92 10.83 -16.08
N LYS A 20 -22.84 12.13 -16.43
CA LYS A 20 -23.31 13.23 -15.57
C LYS A 20 -24.83 13.17 -15.36
N LYS A 21 -25.61 13.03 -16.42
CA LYS A 21 -27.08 12.93 -16.34
C LYS A 21 -27.51 11.72 -15.51
N TRP A 22 -26.89 10.57 -15.73
CA TRP A 22 -27.15 9.36 -14.94
C TRP A 22 -26.85 9.58 -13.45
N SER A 23 -25.67 10.14 -13.14
CA SER A 23 -25.26 10.42 -11.75
C SER A 23 -26.19 11.43 -11.06
N GLN A 24 -26.64 12.44 -11.79
CA GLN A 24 -27.62 13.41 -11.28
C GLN A 24 -28.95 12.75 -10.92
N LYS A 25 -29.42 11.78 -11.73
CA LYS A 25 -30.64 11.02 -11.40
C LYS A 25 -30.48 10.26 -10.07
N ILE A 26 -29.34 9.63 -9.84
CA ILE A 26 -29.03 8.93 -8.57
C ILE A 26 -29.10 9.89 -7.38
N VAL A 27 -28.49 11.07 -7.50
CA VAL A 27 -28.51 12.12 -6.45
C VAL A 27 -29.92 12.57 -6.09
N HIS A 28 -30.80 12.74 -7.09
CA HIS A 28 -32.20 13.11 -6.85
C HIS A 28 -33.01 11.99 -6.20
N THR A 29 -32.74 10.73 -6.56
CA THR A 29 -33.50 9.58 -6.04
C THR A 29 -33.10 9.21 -4.61
N TYR A 30 -31.80 9.26 -4.27
CA TYR A 30 -31.28 8.64 -3.04
C TYR A 30 -30.69 9.62 -2.02
N ASP A 31 -30.89 10.93 -2.22
CA ASP A 31 -30.42 11.99 -1.31
C ASP A 31 -28.90 12.02 -1.06
N TYR A 32 -28.16 11.95 -2.16
CA TYR A 32 -26.72 12.17 -2.19
C TYR A 32 -26.39 13.55 -2.77
N ARG A 33 -25.16 14.02 -2.63
CA ARG A 33 -24.52 15.01 -3.51
C ARG A 33 -23.44 14.30 -4.32
N VAL A 34 -23.14 14.77 -5.52
CA VAL A 34 -22.11 14.18 -6.39
C VAL A 34 -21.05 15.21 -6.74
N GLU A 35 -19.80 14.77 -6.73
CA GLU A 35 -18.64 15.50 -7.24
C GLU A 35 -18.06 14.70 -8.42
N PHE A 36 -17.76 15.39 -9.52
CA PHE A 36 -17.18 14.76 -10.71
C PHE A 36 -15.68 15.01 -10.76
N ASN A 37 -14.92 13.94 -10.98
CA ASN A 37 -13.47 13.94 -11.11
C ASN A 37 -13.08 12.98 -12.25
N GLY A 38 -11.78 12.76 -12.47
CA GLY A 38 -11.29 11.80 -13.43
C GLY A 38 -9.78 11.61 -13.37
N VAL A 39 -9.30 10.58 -14.06
CA VAL A 39 -7.88 10.23 -14.14
C VAL A 39 -7.44 10.16 -15.61
N GLY A 40 -6.21 10.60 -15.88
CA GLY A 40 -5.65 10.65 -17.22
C GLY A 40 -6.14 11.88 -17.98
N GLU A 41 -5.73 13.07 -17.55
CA GLU A 41 -6.03 14.32 -18.26
C GLU A 41 -5.46 14.28 -19.68
N ALA A 42 -6.22 14.81 -20.64
CA ALA A 42 -5.74 14.92 -22.00
C ALA A 42 -4.53 15.88 -22.08
N PRO A 43 -3.60 15.66 -23.02
CA PRO A 43 -2.48 16.58 -23.25
C PRO A 43 -2.96 18.01 -23.49
N LEU A 44 -2.23 18.99 -22.94
CA LEU A 44 -2.54 20.42 -23.03
C LEU A 44 -2.21 21.03 -24.41
N ASN A 45 -2.69 20.41 -25.49
CA ASN A 45 -2.61 20.96 -26.84
C ASN A 45 -4.00 21.45 -27.32
N GLU A 46 -4.03 22.32 -28.33
CA GLU A 46 -5.28 22.91 -28.83
C GLU A 46 -6.28 21.86 -29.32
N GLN A 47 -5.78 20.74 -29.83
CA GLN A 47 -6.58 19.65 -30.37
C GLN A 47 -7.33 18.87 -29.27
N HIS A 48 -6.82 18.81 -28.03
CA HIS A 48 -7.34 17.94 -26.96
C HIS A 48 -7.90 18.70 -25.75
N ARG A 49 -7.87 20.05 -25.77
CA ARG A 49 -8.25 20.93 -24.65
C ARG A 49 -9.63 20.64 -24.04
N ASN A 50 -10.55 20.06 -24.80
CA ASN A 50 -11.94 19.84 -24.38
C ASN A 50 -12.36 18.36 -24.27
N ILE A 51 -11.44 17.40 -24.39
CA ILE A 51 -11.77 15.95 -24.39
C ILE A 51 -12.07 15.46 -22.96
N GLY A 52 -11.41 16.03 -21.94
CA GLY A 52 -11.57 15.63 -20.55
C GLY A 52 -10.59 14.52 -20.16
N THR A 53 -10.98 13.70 -19.17
CA THR A 53 -10.15 12.62 -18.64
C THR A 53 -10.43 11.29 -19.33
N CYS A 54 -9.43 10.41 -19.41
CA CYS A 54 -9.58 9.05 -19.92
C CYS A 54 -10.60 8.24 -19.11
N THR A 55 -10.57 8.36 -17.79
CA THR A 55 -11.53 7.73 -16.87
C THR A 55 -12.33 8.81 -16.15
N GLN A 56 -13.64 8.63 -16.10
CA GLN A 56 -14.57 9.53 -15.40
C GLN A 56 -14.90 8.94 -14.02
N ILE A 57 -14.96 9.78 -13.00
CA ILE A 57 -15.21 9.38 -11.62
C ILE A 57 -16.33 10.25 -11.06
N ALA A 58 -17.30 9.64 -10.38
CA ALA A 58 -18.33 10.33 -9.62
C ALA A 58 -18.24 9.91 -8.15
N ILE A 59 -17.98 10.87 -7.27
CA ILE A 59 -17.88 10.65 -5.83
C ILE A 59 -19.22 11.08 -5.21
N PHE A 60 -19.94 10.11 -4.65
CA PHE A 60 -21.24 10.35 -4.03
C PHE A 60 -21.09 10.50 -2.52
N TYR A 61 -21.50 11.66 -1.99
CA TYR A 61 -21.54 11.90 -0.55
C TYR A 61 -22.98 11.93 -0.09
N ARG A 62 -23.28 11.20 0.99
CA ARG A 62 -24.61 11.21 1.59
C ARG A 62 -24.88 12.60 2.21
N LYS A 63 -26.04 13.20 1.96
CA LYS A 63 -26.36 14.53 2.51
C LYS A 63 -26.65 14.50 4.00
N HIS A 64 -27.32 13.45 4.46
CA HIS A 64 -27.61 13.25 5.88
C HIS A 64 -27.01 11.94 6.40
N ASN A 65 -26.18 12.03 7.43
CA ASN A 65 -25.60 10.86 8.07
C ASN A 65 -26.52 10.36 9.19
N HIS A 66 -27.47 9.50 8.84
CA HIS A 66 -28.39 8.89 9.82
C HIS A 66 -27.88 7.55 10.37
N MET A 67 -26.69 7.08 9.97
CA MET A 67 -26.17 5.79 10.43
C MET A 67 -25.06 5.97 11.46
N LYS A 68 -25.14 5.18 12.52
CA LYS A 68 -23.99 4.97 13.41
C LYS A 68 -22.90 4.26 12.61
N THR A 69 -21.80 4.97 12.33
CA THR A 69 -20.64 4.45 11.60
C THR A 69 -19.64 3.71 12.49
N ASN A 70 -19.78 3.84 13.81
CA ASN A 70 -18.94 3.14 14.77
C ASN A 70 -19.63 1.82 15.16
N LEU A 71 -19.55 0.84 14.26
CA LEU A 71 -19.99 -0.52 14.54
C LEU A 71 -18.80 -1.31 15.10
N THR A 72 -19.07 -2.12 16.11
CA THR A 72 -18.14 -3.17 16.52
C THR A 72 -18.04 -4.24 15.42
N SER A 73 -16.94 -4.99 15.38
CA SER A 73 -16.74 -6.09 14.43
C SER A 73 -17.88 -7.11 14.49
N SER A 74 -18.42 -7.39 15.68
CA SER A 74 -19.57 -8.27 15.88
C SER A 74 -20.85 -7.72 15.25
N GLU A 75 -21.17 -6.45 15.48
CA GLU A 75 -22.35 -5.81 14.87
C GLU A 75 -22.25 -5.76 13.34
N PHE A 76 -21.04 -5.55 12.81
CA PHE A 76 -20.81 -5.55 11.38
C PHE A 76 -20.97 -6.95 10.78
N TYR A 77 -20.36 -7.97 11.40
CA TYR A 77 -20.53 -9.37 10.98
C TYR A 77 -22.02 -9.78 10.97
N GLN A 78 -22.76 -9.41 12.01
CA GLN A 78 -24.19 -9.71 12.09
C GLN A 78 -24.99 -9.03 10.97
N ARG A 79 -24.67 -7.78 10.61
CA ARG A 79 -25.34 -7.10 9.49
C ARG A 79 -25.04 -7.75 8.14
N LEU A 80 -23.79 -8.19 7.94
CA LEU A 80 -23.39 -8.88 6.72
C LEU A 80 -24.07 -10.26 6.61
N SER A 81 -24.18 -11.00 7.70
CA SER A 81 -24.77 -12.34 7.69
C SER A 81 -26.28 -12.37 7.40
N TYR A 82 -26.98 -11.23 7.54
CA TYR A 82 -28.38 -11.09 7.09
C TYR A 82 -28.53 -10.78 5.60
N CYS A 83 -27.45 -10.58 4.85
CA CYS A 83 -27.51 -10.37 3.41
C CYS A 83 -27.70 -11.71 2.68
N ASN A 84 -28.96 -12.10 2.43
CA ASN A 84 -29.28 -13.36 1.74
C ASN A 84 -28.89 -13.39 0.24
N GLN A 85 -28.32 -12.30 -0.30
CA GLN A 85 -27.93 -12.18 -1.70
C GLN A 85 -26.46 -12.52 -1.96
N HIS A 86 -25.63 -12.55 -0.92
CA HIS A 86 -24.21 -12.80 -1.02
C HIS A 86 -23.78 -13.81 0.03
N GLU A 87 -22.85 -14.70 -0.33
CA GLU A 87 -22.24 -15.64 0.61
C GLU A 87 -20.99 -14.99 1.23
N LEU A 88 -20.90 -14.98 2.57
CA LEU A 88 -19.72 -14.48 3.27
C LEU A 88 -18.63 -15.56 3.27
N ILE A 89 -17.65 -15.43 2.37
CA ILE A 89 -16.55 -16.40 2.21
C ILE A 89 -15.52 -16.29 3.35
N GLY A 90 -15.30 -15.10 3.90
CA GLY A 90 -14.35 -14.88 4.98
C GLY A 90 -14.55 -13.57 5.72
N PHE A 91 -14.21 -13.56 7.00
CA PHE A 91 -14.23 -12.38 7.85
C PHE A 91 -12.99 -12.39 8.74
N ILE A 92 -12.16 -11.35 8.61
CA ILE A 92 -10.96 -11.17 9.44
C ILE A 92 -11.20 -9.97 10.34
N ASP A 93 -11.24 -10.23 11.64
CA ASP A 93 -11.27 -9.20 12.66
C ASP A 93 -9.84 -8.92 13.12
N TYR A 94 -9.25 -7.83 12.63
CA TYR A 94 -7.90 -7.45 13.04
C TYR A 94 -7.94 -6.93 14.48
N PRO A 95 -7.09 -7.43 15.38
CA PRO A 95 -7.06 -6.93 16.75
C PRO A 95 -6.70 -5.45 16.74
N PHE A 96 -7.62 -4.61 17.24
CA PHE A 96 -7.29 -3.23 17.58
C PHE A 96 -6.48 -3.27 18.88
N GLY A 97 -5.15 -3.22 18.74
CA GLY A 97 -4.33 -2.77 19.87
C GLY A 97 -4.67 -1.31 20.13
N VAL A 98 -5.00 -0.96 21.39
CA VAL A 98 -4.80 0.43 21.84
C VAL A 98 -3.42 0.81 21.36
N GLN A 99 -3.30 1.88 20.57
CA GLN A 99 -2.02 2.30 20.00
C GLN A 99 -1.01 2.25 21.13
N GLN A 100 -0.20 1.18 21.16
CA GLN A 100 0.86 1.09 22.12
C GLN A 100 1.73 2.28 21.74
N THR A 101 1.94 3.18 22.68
CA THR A 101 2.93 4.24 22.50
C THR A 101 4.21 3.52 22.14
N ILE A 102 4.52 3.47 20.84
CA ILE A 102 5.74 2.86 20.35
C ILE A 102 6.83 3.60 21.08
N GLU A 103 7.65 2.88 21.83
CA GLU A 103 8.73 3.51 22.58
C GLU A 103 9.54 4.38 21.62
N LEU A 104 9.94 5.56 22.07
CA LEU A 104 10.61 6.56 21.23
C LEU A 104 11.80 5.94 20.47
N GLN A 105 12.51 5.00 21.11
CA GLN A 105 13.61 4.24 20.55
C GLN A 105 13.21 3.44 19.31
N GLU A 106 12.06 2.77 19.35
CA GLU A 106 11.54 1.97 18.23
C GLU A 106 10.98 2.86 17.10
N GLN A 107 10.44 4.03 17.42
CA GLN A 107 10.09 5.02 16.39
C GLN A 107 11.33 5.53 15.66
N ILE A 108 12.40 5.81 16.40
CA ILE A 108 13.68 6.23 15.84
C ILE A 108 14.30 5.10 15.00
N ARG A 109 14.30 3.85 15.50
CA ARG A 109 14.75 2.66 14.77
C ARG A 109 14.00 2.50 13.44
N TYR A 110 12.67 2.61 13.47
CA TYR A 110 11.84 2.54 12.26
C TYR A 110 12.23 3.62 11.23
N ILE A 111 12.40 4.88 11.66
CA ILE A 111 12.76 5.98 10.76
C ILE A 111 14.15 5.76 10.15
N LEU A 112 15.13 5.32 10.94
CA LEU A 112 16.47 5.00 10.45
C LEU A 112 16.44 3.85 9.44
N ASN A 113 15.64 2.81 9.68
CA ASN A 113 15.46 1.71 8.72
C ASN A 113 14.79 2.17 7.42
N MET A 114 13.80 3.07 7.50
CA MET A 114 13.19 3.69 6.32
C MET A 114 14.22 4.48 5.50
N TYR A 115 15.06 5.29 6.14
CA TYR A 115 16.12 6.03 5.45
C TYR A 115 17.16 5.11 4.82
N ARG A 116 17.51 4.01 5.49
CA ARG A 116 18.39 2.97 4.92
C ARG A 116 17.78 2.38 3.64
N LEU A 117 16.54 1.88 3.71
CA LEU A 117 15.85 1.27 2.57
C LEU A 117 15.72 2.22 1.37
N MET A 118 15.41 3.50 1.62
CA MET A 118 15.33 4.51 0.55
C MET A 118 16.67 4.76 -0.12
N ALA A 119 17.76 4.75 0.65
CA ALA A 119 19.09 4.99 0.11
C ALA A 119 19.68 3.75 -0.57
N GLU A 120 19.33 2.53 -0.11
CA GLU A 120 19.60 1.28 -0.84
C GLU A 120 18.82 1.18 -2.15
N ASP A 121 17.56 1.62 -2.17
CA ASP A 121 16.77 1.69 -3.40
C ASP A 121 17.40 2.66 -4.41
N LYS A 122 17.85 3.83 -3.95
CA LYS A 122 18.60 4.78 -4.77
C LYS A 122 19.94 4.23 -5.25
N ALA A 123 20.66 3.47 -4.43
CA ALA A 123 21.93 2.86 -4.85
C ALA A 123 21.72 1.78 -5.92
N ARG A 124 20.61 1.04 -5.88
CA ARG A 124 20.28 0.01 -6.88
C ARG A 124 19.83 0.57 -8.23
N HIS A 125 19.26 1.78 -8.26
CA HIS A 125 18.64 2.37 -9.46
C HIS A 125 19.28 3.70 -9.90
N GLY A 126 20.30 4.19 -9.19
CA GLY A 126 21.02 5.42 -9.48
C GLY A 126 22.20 5.21 -10.42
N ASP A 127 22.40 6.14 -11.35
CA ASP A 127 23.52 6.18 -12.30
C ASP A 127 24.88 6.16 -11.57
N ASP A 128 25.85 5.50 -12.19
CA ASP A 128 27.08 4.96 -11.61
C ASP A 128 27.92 5.99 -10.83
N ASN A 129 28.08 5.77 -9.51
CA ASN A 129 29.25 6.14 -8.71
C ASN A 129 29.15 5.49 -7.32
N HIS A 130 29.43 4.18 -7.26
CA HIS A 130 29.55 3.43 -6.02
C HIS A 130 30.85 3.79 -5.30
N ASP A 131 30.84 4.89 -4.55
CA ASP A 131 31.67 4.92 -3.35
C ASP A 131 30.87 4.24 -2.23
N THR A 132 31.37 3.09 -1.78
CA THR A 132 30.91 2.37 -0.58
C THR A 132 31.23 3.20 0.67
N TYR A 133 30.59 4.36 0.81
CA TYR A 133 30.57 5.10 2.06
C TYR A 133 29.45 4.57 2.94
N PRO A 134 29.63 4.52 4.27
CA PRO A 134 28.53 4.22 5.16
C PRO A 134 27.39 5.20 4.86
N LEU A 135 26.20 4.67 4.56
CA LEU A 135 25.00 5.49 4.48
C LEU A 135 24.88 6.23 5.81
N THR A 136 24.96 7.56 5.79
CA THR A 136 24.86 8.37 6.99
C THR A 136 23.65 9.28 6.94
N VAL A 137 23.04 9.50 8.11
CA VAL A 137 21.96 10.47 8.31
C VAL A 137 22.37 11.50 9.34
N ASN A 138 22.19 12.78 9.01
CA ASN A 138 22.43 13.87 9.94
C ASN A 138 21.37 13.85 11.06
N CYS A 139 21.79 13.99 12.32
CA CYS A 139 20.86 13.99 13.47
C CYS A 139 19.75 15.04 13.34
N GLN A 140 20.04 16.20 12.76
CA GLN A 140 19.05 17.26 12.54
C GLN A 140 17.92 16.81 11.61
N ALA A 141 18.20 15.94 10.63
CA ALA A 141 17.18 15.38 9.75
C ALA A 141 16.23 14.42 10.49
N LEU A 142 16.72 13.79 11.57
CA LEU A 142 15.91 12.97 12.45
C LEU A 142 15.09 13.85 13.41
N ILE A 143 15.71 14.84 14.05
CA ILE A 143 15.04 15.80 14.96
C ILE A 143 13.87 16.49 14.25
N ASN A 144 14.07 16.88 12.99
CA ASN A 144 13.06 17.57 12.18
C ASN A 144 12.01 16.63 11.56
N HIS A 145 12.09 15.31 11.79
CA HIS A 145 11.15 14.37 11.19
C HIS A 145 9.74 14.57 11.79
N PRO A 146 8.67 14.63 10.98
CA PRO A 146 7.31 14.95 11.47
C PRO A 146 6.81 14.08 12.61
N ARG A 147 7.24 12.81 12.66
CA ARG A 147 6.88 11.87 13.75
C ARG A 147 7.62 12.15 15.07
N LEU A 148 8.74 12.86 15.03
CA LEU A 148 9.60 13.11 16.20
C LEU A 148 9.46 14.53 16.77
N LEU A 149 8.84 15.47 16.05
CA LEU A 149 8.67 16.87 16.47
C LEU A 149 7.99 17.01 17.84
N GLN A 150 7.07 16.11 18.20
CA GLN A 150 6.37 16.15 19.47
C GLN A 150 7.26 15.87 20.70
N TYR A 151 8.47 15.32 20.51
CA TYR A 151 9.36 14.93 21.59
C TYR A 151 10.44 15.97 21.92
N ASN A 152 10.55 17.07 21.14
CA ASN A 152 11.52 18.16 21.36
C ASN A 152 12.97 17.67 21.61
N LEU A 153 13.42 16.68 20.83
CA LEU A 153 14.70 16.00 21.05
C LEU A 153 15.90 16.92 20.81
N THR A 154 16.89 16.86 21.69
CA THR A 154 18.22 17.42 21.47
C THR A 154 19.15 16.41 20.79
N VAL A 155 20.31 16.87 20.33
CA VAL A 155 21.34 15.98 19.76
C VAL A 155 21.87 15.03 20.83
N GLU A 156 21.97 15.49 22.07
CA GLU A 156 22.38 14.70 23.24
C GLU A 156 21.38 13.58 23.56
N ASP A 157 20.08 13.87 23.48
CA ASP A 157 19.03 12.86 23.66
C ASP A 157 19.13 11.76 22.58
N LEU A 158 19.32 12.18 21.32
CA LEU A 158 19.53 11.25 20.22
C LEU A 158 20.79 10.43 20.43
N LYS A 159 21.89 11.03 20.88
CA LYS A 159 23.14 10.28 21.13
C LYS A 159 22.92 9.09 22.06
N HIS A 160 22.21 9.31 23.16
CA HIS A 160 21.90 8.24 24.12
C HIS A 160 20.97 7.18 23.51
N ILE A 161 19.93 7.61 22.79
CA ILE A 161 18.98 6.69 22.15
C ILE A 161 19.66 5.85 21.07
N ILE A 162 20.46 6.47 20.19
CA ILE A 162 21.21 5.83 19.10
C ILE A 162 22.16 4.75 19.64
N GLU A 163 22.84 5.02 20.76
CA GLU A 163 23.68 4.03 21.45
C GLU A 163 22.86 2.85 21.98
N ILE A 164 21.70 3.12 22.61
CA ILE A 164 20.81 2.05 23.12
C ILE A 164 20.29 1.16 22.00
N ILE A 165 19.90 1.73 20.85
CA ILE A 165 19.36 0.95 19.74
C ILE A 165 20.43 0.23 18.91
N GLY A 166 21.72 0.41 19.23
CA GLY A 166 22.85 -0.28 18.61
C GLY A 166 23.44 0.40 17.37
N TYR A 167 23.01 1.63 17.06
CA TYR A 167 23.55 2.41 15.95
C TYR A 167 24.79 3.21 16.40
N LYS A 168 25.66 3.57 15.45
CA LYS A 168 26.86 4.37 15.74
C LYS A 168 26.68 5.80 15.28
N MET A 169 27.08 6.76 16.11
CA MET A 169 27.09 8.17 15.79
C MET A 169 28.53 8.69 15.68
N LEU A 170 28.82 9.41 14.61
CA LEU A 170 30.09 10.08 14.36
C LEU A 170 30.17 11.42 15.11
N HIS A 171 31.40 11.91 15.32
CA HIS A 171 31.68 13.17 16.01
C HIS A 171 31.07 14.42 15.33
N ASN A 172 30.69 14.32 14.05
CA ASN A 172 30.05 15.37 13.27
C ASN A 172 28.50 15.28 13.28
N ASN A 173 27.91 14.61 14.27
CA ASN A 173 26.46 14.40 14.40
C ASN A 173 25.82 13.67 13.21
N GLN A 174 26.55 12.72 12.63
CA GLN A 174 26.04 11.79 11.62
C GLN A 174 25.84 10.40 12.21
N ILE A 175 24.69 9.79 11.95
CA ILE A 175 24.35 8.43 12.34
C ILE A 175 24.70 7.51 11.18
N ILE A 176 25.47 6.45 11.44
CA ILE A 176 25.81 5.42 10.46
C ILE A 176 24.66 4.43 10.36
N LEU A 177 24.12 4.23 9.16
CA LEU A 177 23.04 3.29 8.83
C LEU A 177 23.56 1.92 8.36
N ALA A 178 24.85 1.63 8.54
CA ALA A 178 25.43 0.34 8.17
C ALA A 178 24.81 -0.80 8.99
N GLU A 179 24.80 -1.99 8.38
CA GLU A 179 24.18 -3.26 8.79
C GLU A 179 23.53 -3.29 10.18
N ASP A 180 22.21 -3.51 10.17
CA ASP A 180 21.39 -3.71 11.36
C ASP A 180 22.05 -4.76 12.27
N PRO A 181 22.38 -4.42 13.54
CA PRO A 181 22.94 -5.38 14.48
C PRO A 181 22.05 -6.61 14.71
N THR A 182 20.78 -6.58 14.26
CA THR A 182 19.80 -7.65 14.43
C THR A 182 19.57 -8.52 13.20
N THR A 183 20.15 -8.20 12.03
CA THR A 183 20.11 -9.11 10.87
C THR A 183 21.26 -10.11 10.92
N CYS A 184 21.22 -11.02 11.88
CA CYS A 184 21.82 -12.34 11.73
C CYS A 184 20.68 -13.32 11.39
N THR A 185 20.86 -14.06 10.29
CA THR A 185 19.98 -15.10 9.73
C THR A 185 18.74 -14.61 8.98
N HIS A 186 18.90 -14.34 7.68
CA HIS A 186 17.97 -14.90 6.70
C HIS A 186 18.78 -15.34 5.49
N GLU A 187 18.79 -16.66 5.30
CA GLU A 187 19.50 -17.39 4.26
C GLU A 187 19.15 -16.86 2.86
N ASP A 188 20.19 -16.72 2.05
CA ASP A 188 20.15 -16.40 0.64
C ASP A 188 19.25 -17.37 -0.14
N TYR A 189 18.05 -16.95 -0.52
CA TYR A 189 17.32 -17.60 -1.61
C TYR A 189 17.68 -16.93 -2.94
N HIS A 190 18.89 -17.19 -3.40
CA HIS A 190 19.21 -17.15 -4.82
C HIS A 190 19.17 -18.59 -5.36
N THR A 191 18.09 -18.94 -6.05
CA THR A 191 18.13 -20.02 -7.04
C THR A 191 17.51 -19.54 -8.35
N ASN A 192 18.40 -19.27 -9.30
CA ASN A 192 18.13 -19.23 -10.72
C ASN A 192 17.59 -20.59 -11.16
N ASP A 193 16.44 -20.60 -11.79
CA ASP A 193 15.87 -21.78 -12.44
C ASP A 193 16.42 -21.89 -13.87
N HIS A 194 17.29 -22.88 -14.09
CA HIS A 194 17.57 -23.44 -15.41
C HIS A 194 17.52 -24.97 -15.30
N ASP A 195 16.70 -25.57 -16.16
CA ASP A 195 16.46 -26.99 -16.41
C ASP A 195 17.65 -27.95 -16.19
N HIS A 196 17.45 -29.00 -15.38
CA HIS A 196 17.33 -30.38 -15.88
C HIS A 196 17.22 -31.46 -14.77
N ARG A 197 16.18 -32.29 -14.92
CA ARG A 197 16.20 -33.78 -14.88
C ARG A 197 16.43 -34.51 -13.54
N SER A 198 15.31 -35.08 -13.05
CA SER A 198 15.12 -36.39 -12.40
C SER A 198 16.13 -36.90 -11.36
N THR A 199 15.67 -37.14 -10.12
CA THR A 199 15.36 -38.50 -9.61
C THR A 199 14.72 -38.45 -8.21
N ASN A 200 13.68 -39.27 -8.04
CA ASN A 200 12.91 -39.51 -6.82
C ASN A 200 13.70 -40.29 -5.75
N ASN A 201 13.45 -40.02 -4.47
CA ASN A 201 13.16 -41.05 -3.46
C ASN A 201 12.48 -40.47 -2.18
N LYS A 202 11.17 -40.73 -2.10
CA LYS A 202 10.29 -41.09 -0.97
C LYS A 202 10.73 -40.79 0.49
N THR A 203 9.87 -40.09 1.25
CA THR A 203 9.13 -40.70 2.38
C THR A 203 7.88 -39.90 2.76
N GLU A 204 6.85 -40.62 3.19
CA GLU A 204 5.45 -40.21 3.35
C GLU A 204 5.16 -39.52 4.69
N THR A 205 4.17 -38.61 4.74
CA THR A 205 3.05 -38.68 5.71
C THR A 205 1.95 -37.63 5.45
N VAL A 206 0.84 -38.13 4.88
CA VAL A 206 -0.61 -37.86 5.10
C VAL A 206 -1.16 -36.41 5.22
N LYS A 207 -1.98 -36.05 4.22
CA LYS A 207 -2.88 -34.87 4.12
C LYS A 207 -4.28 -35.17 4.70
N PRO A 208 -5.11 -34.15 5.04
CA PRO A 208 -6.54 -34.20 4.82
C PRO A 208 -6.93 -33.54 3.48
N ASN A 209 -8.03 -34.05 2.93
CA ASN A 209 -8.43 -34.04 1.53
C ASN A 209 -9.38 -32.86 1.22
N TYR A 210 -8.97 -31.93 0.36
CA TYR A 210 -9.88 -31.01 -0.33
C TYR A 210 -9.66 -31.18 -1.83
N GLN A 211 -10.61 -31.83 -2.52
CA GLN A 211 -10.65 -31.91 -3.96
C GLN A 211 -11.16 -30.57 -4.52
N HIS A 212 -10.25 -29.73 -5.01
CA HIS A 212 -10.59 -28.70 -6.00
C HIS A 212 -10.35 -29.28 -7.39
N GLN A 213 -11.43 -29.54 -8.12
CA GLN A 213 -11.40 -29.66 -9.58
C GLN A 213 -11.10 -28.28 -10.15
N GLN A 214 -9.84 -28.04 -10.54
CA GLN A 214 -9.52 -26.98 -11.49
C GLN A 214 -10.01 -27.43 -12.86
N THR A 215 -11.08 -26.77 -13.33
CA THR A 215 -11.42 -26.74 -14.75
C THR A 215 -10.68 -25.54 -15.33
N GLU A 216 -9.67 -25.80 -16.15
CA GLU A 216 -9.03 -24.76 -16.96
C GLU A 216 -10.01 -24.38 -18.09
N GLU A 217 -10.59 -23.19 -18.01
CA GLU A 217 -11.33 -22.58 -19.11
C GLU A 217 -10.33 -21.99 -20.12
N SER A 218 -10.28 -22.61 -21.29
CA SER A 218 -9.57 -22.14 -22.49
C SER A 218 -10.39 -21.02 -23.14
N TRP A 219 -9.80 -19.84 -23.27
CA TRP A 219 -10.38 -18.73 -24.06
C TRP A 219 -9.71 -18.72 -25.44
N ASP A 220 -10.42 -19.23 -26.44
CA ASP A 220 -10.17 -18.96 -27.86
C ASP A 220 -10.65 -17.55 -28.24
#